data_AF-A0A0E3WHU3-F1
#
_entry.id   AF-A0A0E3WHU3-F1
#
_cell.length_a   1.000
_cell.length_b   1.000
_cell.length_c   1.000
_cell.angle_alpha   90.00
_cell.angle_beta   90.00
_cell.angle_gamma   90.00
#
_symmetry.space_group_name_H-M   'P 1'
#
loop_
_entity.id
_entity.type
_entity.pdbx_description
1 polymer ?
#
loop_
_entity_poly.entity_id
_entity_poly.type
_entity_poly.pdbx_seq_one_letter_code
_entity_poly.pdbx_strand_id
1 'polypeptide(L)' 'MKKGDRTREHIIMKSAEIFNQRGYAGTSLNDINADTGIKKGGIYRNFASKIIN' A
#
# COMPACT_ATOMS: atom_id res chain seq x y z
N MET A 1 18.98 0.84 6.02
CA MET A 1 17.70 0.89 5.28
C MET A 1 17.42 2.32 4.84
N LYS A 2 17.17 2.58 3.55
CA LYS A 2 16.90 3.94 3.05
C LYS A 2 15.49 4.38 3.44
N LYS A 3 15.21 5.69 3.39
CA LYS A 3 13.87 6.23 3.69
C LYS A 3 12.78 5.59 2.80
N GLY A 4 13.08 5.37 1.52
CA GLY A 4 12.17 4.72 0.59
C GLY A 4 11.81 3.29 0.99
N ASP A 5 12.80 2.51 1.43
CA ASP A 5 12.59 1.10 1.84
C ASP A 5 11.63 1.00 3.03
N ARG A 6 11.78 1.88 4.03
CA ARG A 6 10.85 1.98 5.17
C ARG A 6 9.43 2.31 4.73
N THR A 7 9.28 3.26 3.79
CA THR A 7 7.97 3.61 3.24
C THR A 7 7.36 2.45 2.47
N ARG A 8 8.16 1.72 1.69
CA ARG A 8 7.71 0.54 0.94
C ARG A 8 7.22 -0.57 1.87
N GLU A 9 8.00 -0.88 2.91
CA GLU A 9 7.65 -1.90 3.90
C GLU A 9 6.39 -1.55 4.68
N HIS A 10 6.24 -0.29 5.08
CA HIS A 10 5.01 0.20 5.72
C HIS A 10 3.77 0.01 4.83
N ILE A 11 3.88 0.33 3.53
CA ILE A 11 2.78 0.12 2.57
C ILE A 11 2.44 -1.37 2.43
N ILE A 12 3.44 -2.26 2.38
CA ILE A 12 3.25 -3.72 2.28
C ILE A 12 2.48 -4.23 3.47
N MET A 13 2.93 -3.92 4.69
CA MET A 13 2.33 -4.43 5.92
C MET A 13 0.86 -4.00 6.04
N LYS A 14 0.58 -2.71 5.79
CA LYS A 14 -0.79 -2.19 5.83
C LYS A 14 -1.69 -2.75 4.74
N SER A 15 -1.16 -2.91 3.53
CA SER A 15 -1.94 -3.48 2.43
C SER A 15 -2.27 -4.96 2.69
N ALA A 16 -1.35 -5.72 3.29
CA ALA A 16 -1.58 -7.10 3.68
C ALA A 16 -2.71 -7.23 4.71
N GLU A 17 -2.76 -6.33 5.71
CA GLU A 17 -3.84 -6.29 6.72
C GLU A 17 -5.22 -6.14 6.06
N ILE A 18 -5.39 -5.16 5.17
CA ILE A 18 -6.69 -4.90 4.54
C ILE A 18 -7.06 -5.97 3.50
N PHE A 19 -6.08 -6.53 2.78
CA PHE A 19 -6.33 -7.64 1.86
C PHE A 19 -6.78 -8.89 2.61
N ASN A 20 -6.23 -9.18 3.78
CA ASN A 20 -6.68 -10.31 4.61
C ASN A 20 -8.11 -10.14 5.11
N GLN A 21 -8.59 -8.90 5.29
CA GLN A 21 -9.95 -8.64 5.78
C GLN A 21 -10.99 -8.59 4.67
N ARG A 22 -10.65 -8.03 3.50
CA ARG A 22 -11.61 -7.69 2.44
C ARG A 22 -11.39 -8.42 1.12
N GLY A 23 -10.31 -9.19 1.04
CA GLY A 23 -9.83 -9.77 -0.21
C GLY A 23 -9.34 -8.72 -1.20
N TYR A 24 -8.65 -9.17 -2.25
CA TYR A 24 -8.10 -8.27 -3.25
C TYR A 24 -9.20 -7.45 -3.95
N ALA A 25 -10.27 -8.08 -4.42
CA ALA A 25 -11.33 -7.39 -5.16
C ALA A 25 -12.06 -6.33 -4.31
N GLY A 26 -12.15 -6.51 -2.99
CA GLY A 26 -12.81 -5.60 -2.06
C GLY A 26 -11.95 -4.43 -1.55
N THR A 27 -10.70 -4.32 -2.00
CA THR A 27 -9.78 -3.24 -1.61
C THR A 27 -9.48 -2.34 -2.79
N SER A 28 -9.62 -1.03 -2.64
CA SER A 28 -9.18 -0.06 -3.65
C SER A 28 -7.82 0.57 -3.29
N LEU A 29 -7.17 1.23 -4.25
CA LEU A 29 -5.99 2.06 -3.96
C LEU A 29 -6.31 3.23 -3.00
N ASN A 30 -7.55 3.70 -2.97
CA ASN A 30 -7.95 4.75 -2.03
C ASN A 30 -8.03 4.21 -0.59
N ASP A 31 -8.48 2.97 -0.41
CA ASP A 31 -8.46 2.31 0.89
C ASP A 31 -7.03 2.14 1.40
N ILE A 32 -6.10 1.75 0.51
CA ILE A 32 -4.67 1.65 0.86
C ILE A 32 -4.10 3.03 1.23
N ASN A 33 -4.43 4.09 0.48
CA ASN A 33 -3.98 5.45 0.83
C ASN A 33 -4.52 5.90 2.19
N ALA A 34 -5.79 5.62 2.48
CA ALA A 34 -6.43 5.98 3.74
C ALA A 34 -5.81 5.24 4.92
N ASP A 35 -5.52 3.93 4.76
CA ASP A 35 -4.97 3.10 5.83
C ASP A 35 -3.46 3.35 6.07
N THR A 36 -2.70 3.61 4.99
CA THR A 36 -1.26 3.90 5.09
C THR A 36 -0.94 5.35 5.47
N GLY A 37 -1.88 6.28 5.25
CA GLY A 37 -1.65 7.72 5.33
C GLY A 37 -0.77 8.28 4.20
N ILE A 38 -0.44 7.48 3.18
CA ILE A 38 0.43 7.88 2.08
C ILE A 38 -0.41 8.37 0.91
N LYS A 39 -0.06 9.55 0.39
CA LYS A 39 -0.72 10.10 -0.79
C LYS A 39 -0.48 9.22 -2.01
N LYS A 40 -1.45 9.22 -2.93
CA LYS A 40 -1.45 8.42 -4.16
C LYS A 40 -0.14 8.45 -4.96
N GLY A 41 0.48 9.64 -5.11
CA GLY A 41 1.78 9.77 -5.80
C GLY A 41 2.95 9.09 -5.08
N GLY A 42 2.91 9.03 -3.75
CA GLY A 42 3.88 8.28 -2.94
C GLY A 42 3.72 6.76 -3.09
N ILE A 43 2.49 6.27 -3.23
CA ILE A 43 2.24 4.86 -3.53
C ILE A 43 2.72 4.52 -4.94
N TYR A 44 2.36 5.30 -5.95
CA TYR A 44 2.82 5.05 -7.33
C TYR A 44 4.34 5.11 -7.51
N ARG A 45 5.04 5.91 -6.68
CA ARG A 45 6.50 5.92 -6.66
C ARG A 45 7.11 4.60 -6.15
N ASN A 46 6.40 3.88 -5.28
CA ASN A 46 6.86 2.61 -4.71
C ASN A 46 6.29 1.38 -5.43
N PHE A 47 5.11 1.50 -6.03
CA PHE A 47 4.38 0.41 -6.68
C PHE A 47 3.71 0.91 -7.96
N ALA A 48 4.04 0.31 -9.10
CA ALA A 48 3.46 0.66 -10.40
C ALA A 48 1.98 0.23 -10.56
N SER A 49 1.50 -0.65 -9.68
CA SER A 49 0.15 -1.20 -9.69
C SER A 49 -0.33 -1.38 -8.26
N LYS A 50 -1.63 -1.66 -8.09
CA LYS A 50 -2.21 -2.14 -6.83
C LYS A 50 -1.55 -3.45 -6.35
N ILE A 51 -0.89 -4.19 -7.27
CA ILE A 51 -0.08 -5.37 -6.93
C ILE A 51 1.14 -4.89 -6.15
N ILE A 52 1.13 -5.18 -4.85
CA ILE A 52 2.26 -4.98 -3.95
C ILE A 52 2.87 -6.37 -3.73
N ASN A 53 3.88 -6.72 -4.55
CA ASN A 53 4.71 -7.92 -4.39
C ASN A 53 5.94 -7.63 -3.52
#